data_AF-A0A7C3LU47-F1
#
_entry.id   AF-A0A7C3LU47-F1
#
_cell.length_a   1.000
_cell.length_b   1.000
_cell.length_c   1.000
_cell.angle_alpha   90.00
_cell.angle_beta   90.00
_cell.angle_gamma   90.00
#
_symmetry.space_group_name_H-M   'P 1'
#
loop_
_entity.id
_entity.type
_entity.pdbx_description
1 polymer ?
#
loop_
_entity_poly.entity_id
_entity_poly.type
_entity_poly.pdbx_seq_one_letter_code
_entity_poly.pdbx_strand_id
1 'polypeptide(L)'
;MLRDFIFASLLVIIILALTYLTYSGGLGDLPPQDVRVIASNYLNLTYNQGITWLWTASPEAVTAIVWDYRGLDTLFETVVFYGAILAALTLFRSVSKIPEFVGGVGLSLVVKRVTAI
;
A
#
# COMPACT_ATOMS: atom_id res chain seq x y z
N MET A 1 -17.06 -27.12 -14.56
CA MET A 1 -16.99 -28.25 -13.61
C MET A 1 -15.55 -28.64 -13.29
N LEU A 2 -14.76 -29.22 -14.22
CA LEU A 2 -13.37 -29.62 -13.92
C LEU A 2 -12.48 -28.43 -13.51
N ARG A 3 -12.56 -27.31 -14.23
CA ARG A 3 -11.83 -26.07 -13.88
C ARG A 3 -12.17 -25.57 -12.48
N ASP A 4 -13.46 -25.56 -12.15
CA ASP A 4 -13.95 -25.02 -10.88
C ASP A 4 -13.55 -25.95 -9.72
N PHE A 5 -13.53 -27.26 -9.95
CA PHE A 5 -13.01 -28.26 -9.02
C PHE A 5 -11.50 -28.12 -8.80
N ILE A 6 -10.72 -27.95 -9.88
CA ILE A 6 -9.27 -27.69 -9.79
C ILE A 6 -9.02 -26.41 -9.00
N PHE A 7 -9.74 -25.32 -9.31
CA PHE A 7 -9.61 -24.06 -8.59
C PHE A 7 -9.94 -24.20 -7.10
N ALA A 8 -11.05 -24.87 -6.76
CA ALA A 8 -11.42 -25.13 -5.38
C ALA A 8 -10.36 -25.98 -4.65
N SER A 9 -9.84 -27.02 -5.30
CA SER A 9 -8.79 -27.87 -4.72
C SER A 9 -7.49 -27.10 -4.47
N LEU A 10 -7.05 -26.26 -5.40
CA LEU A 10 -5.86 -25.41 -5.24
C LEU A 10 -6.02 -24.41 -4.10
N LEU A 11 -7.20 -23.80 -3.98
CA LEU A 11 -7.49 -22.85 -2.91
C LEU A 11 -7.45 -23.54 -1.54
N VAL A 12 -8.03 -24.74 -1.42
CA VAL A 12 -7.96 -25.54 -0.19
C VAL A 12 -6.52 -25.91 0.14
N ILE A 13 -5.72 -26.34 -0.84
CA ILE A 13 -4.31 -26.68 -0.64
C ILE A 13 -3.50 -25.48 -0.17
N ILE A 14 -3.69 -24.30 -0.77
CA ILE A 14 -3.01 -23.06 -0.36
C ILE A 14 -3.37 -22.70 1.08
N ILE A 15 -4.65 -22.76 1.44
CA ILE A 15 -5.08 -22.45 2.81
C ILE A 15 -4.42 -23.41 3.79
N LEU A 16 -4.49 -24.72 3.55
CA LEU A 16 -3.89 -25.74 4.42
C LEU A 16 -2.37 -25.57 4.53
N ALA A 17 -1.69 -25.28 3.43
CA ALA A 17 -0.25 -25.03 3.41
C ALA A 17 0.12 -23.79 4.22
N LEU A 18 -0.59 -22.68 4.04
CA LEU A 18 -0.36 -21.45 4.80
C LEU A 18 -0.65 -21.66 6.28
N THR A 19 -1.75 -22.32 6.63
CA THR A 19 -2.10 -22.64 8.03
C THR A 19 -1.05 -23.53 8.68
N TYR A 20 -0.56 -24.56 7.98
CA TYR A 20 0.48 -25.44 8.51
C TYR A 20 1.79 -24.65 8.74
N LEU A 21 2.20 -23.84 7.76
CA LEU A 21 3.40 -23.01 7.87
C LEU A 21 3.31 -21.99 9.01
N THR A 22 2.16 -21.35 9.21
CA THR A 22 1.99 -20.41 10.32
C THR A 22 1.93 -21.13 11.67
N TYR A 23 1.24 -22.27 11.75
CA TYR A 23 1.18 -23.08 12.97
C TYR A 23 2.55 -23.64 13.38
N SER A 24 3.36 -24.07 12.42
CA SER A 24 4.71 -24.61 12.68
C SER A 24 5.75 -23.53 12.99
N GLY A 25 5.35 -22.26 13.13
CA GLY A 25 6.27 -21.16 13.38
C GLY A 25 7.13 -20.78 12.18
N GLY A 26 6.71 -21.10 10.95
CA GLY A 26 7.43 -20.74 9.72
C GLY A 26 7.54 -19.22 9.48
N LEU A 27 6.72 -18.42 10.19
CA LEU A 27 6.81 -16.96 10.21
C LEU A 27 7.79 -16.42 11.28
N GLY A 28 8.46 -17.31 12.02
CA GLY A 28 9.29 -16.97 13.19
C GLY A 28 8.47 -16.85 14.47
N ASP A 29 9.14 -16.42 15.54
CA ASP A 29 8.50 -16.20 16.84
C ASP A 29 7.38 -15.15 16.73
N LEU A 30 6.26 -15.44 17.38
CA LEU A 30 5.17 -14.48 17.48
C LEU A 30 5.68 -13.18 18.09
N PRO A 31 5.20 -12.01 17.62
CA PRO A 31 5.62 -10.73 18.16
C PRO A 31 5.44 -10.72 19.69
N PRO A 32 6.43 -10.18 20.44
CA PRO A 32 6.30 -10.06 21.88
C PRO A 32 5.07 -9.22 22.24
N GLN A 33 4.45 -9.53 23.39
CA GLN A 33 3.32 -8.76 23.92
C GLN A 33 3.75 -7.35 24.34
N ASP A 34 5.03 -7.18 24.68
CA ASP A 34 5.62 -5.90 25.03
C ASP A 34 5.98 -5.06 23.79
N VAL A 35 5.99 -3.74 23.99
CA VAL A 35 6.43 -2.79 22.97
C VAL A 35 7.89 -3.08 22.62
N ARG A 36 8.15 -3.37 21.34
CA ARG A 36 9.51 -3.58 20.83
C ARG A 36 10.35 -2.32 21.06
N VAL A 37 11.64 -2.50 21.33
CA VAL A 37 12.60 -1.41 21.58
C VAL A 37 12.59 -0.34 20.47
N ILE A 38 12.46 -0.76 19.21
CA ILE A 38 12.39 0.17 18.07
C ILE A 38 11.12 1.04 18.15
N ALA A 39 9.98 0.43 18.51
CA ALA A 39 8.72 1.15 18.66
C ALA A 39 8.76 2.11 19.85
N SER A 40 9.36 1.70 20.99
CA SER A 40 9.55 2.62 22.11
C SER A 40 10.46 3.79 21.76
N ASN A 41 11.50 3.58 20.96
CA ASN A 41 12.38 4.65 20.50
C ASN A 41 11.63 5.64 19.61
N TYR A 42 10.82 5.17 18.66
CA TYR A 42 10.00 6.07 17.84
C TYR A 42 9.03 6.89 18.70
N LEU A 43 8.33 6.27 19.64
CA LEU A 43 7.41 6.99 20.53
C LEU A 43 8.14 8.04 21.38
N ASN A 44 9.31 7.68 21.92
CA ASN A 44 10.11 8.56 22.77
C ASN A 44 10.81 9.69 22.01
N LEU A 45 10.98 9.59 20.69
CA LEU A 45 11.65 10.61 19.88
C LEU A 45 10.69 11.40 18.97
N THR A 46 9.47 10.93 18.76
CA THR A 46 8.42 11.64 17.99
C THR A 46 8.24 13.09 18.49
N TYR A 47 8.06 13.25 19.80
CA TYR A 47 7.90 14.57 20.44
C TYR A 47 8.51 14.61 21.85
N ASN A 48 9.84 14.73 21.93
CA ASN A 48 10.59 14.90 23.17
C ASN A 48 11.43 16.20 23.23
N GLN A 49 10.94 17.17 23.98
CA GLN A 49 11.58 18.48 24.20
C GLN A 49 12.90 18.39 24.97
N GLY A 50 13.19 17.26 25.64
CA GLY A 50 14.47 17.02 26.31
C GLY A 50 15.59 16.57 25.35
N ILE A 51 15.24 16.11 24.14
CA ILE A 51 16.19 15.59 23.13
C ILE A 51 15.87 16.24 21.78
N THR A 52 16.12 17.54 21.69
CA THR A 52 15.75 18.34 20.52
C THR A 52 16.59 18.10 19.27
N TRP A 53 17.70 17.38 19.37
CA TRP A 53 18.61 17.11 18.25
C TRP A 53 18.25 15.83 17.46
N LEU A 54 17.37 14.97 17.98
CA LEU A 54 16.98 13.68 17.37
C LEU A 54 15.46 13.49 17.27
N TRP A 55 14.68 14.48 17.68
CA TRP A 55 13.23 14.41 17.61
C TRP A 55 12.67 14.90 16.27
N THR A 56 11.49 14.40 15.92
CA THR A 56 10.76 14.84 14.71
C THR A 56 9.94 16.12 14.94
N ALA A 57 9.75 16.50 16.21
CA ALA A 57 8.95 17.67 16.62
C ALA A 57 7.49 17.65 16.09
N SER A 58 6.94 16.48 15.80
CA SER A 58 5.53 16.26 15.43
C SER A 58 4.91 15.32 16.46
N PRO A 59 3.76 15.66 17.07
CA PRO A 59 3.08 14.76 18.01
C PRO A 59 2.46 13.52 17.34
N GLU A 60 2.30 13.53 16.02
CA GLU A 60 1.72 12.43 15.25
C GLU A 60 2.75 11.34 14.95
N ALA A 61 2.87 10.36 15.84
CA ALA A 61 3.87 9.28 15.73
C ALA A 61 3.89 8.57 14.37
N VAL A 62 2.74 8.29 13.77
CA VAL A 62 2.68 7.61 12.46
C VAL A 62 3.26 8.50 11.37
N THR A 63 2.86 9.77 11.32
CA THR A 63 3.37 10.73 10.34
C THR A 63 4.86 10.95 10.53
N ALA A 64 5.31 11.12 11.77
CA ALA A 64 6.73 11.27 12.10
C ALA A 64 7.56 10.07 11.62
N ILE A 65 7.08 8.84 11.86
CA ILE A 65 7.77 7.63 11.39
C ILE A 65 7.85 7.58 9.87
N VAL A 66 6.74 7.82 9.16
CA VAL A 66 6.67 7.67 7.70
C VAL A 66 7.43 8.78 6.97
N TRP A 67 7.44 10.00 7.50
CA TRP A 67 8.05 11.16 6.85
C TRP A 67 9.48 11.46 7.27
N ASP A 68 9.82 11.32 8.54
CA ASP A 68 11.14 11.69 9.07
C ASP A 68 12.05 10.46 9.17
N TYR A 69 11.69 9.51 10.03
CA TYR A 69 12.53 8.34 10.27
C TYR A 69 12.64 7.37 9.08
N ARG A 70 11.53 7.18 8.34
CA ARG A 70 11.44 6.29 7.17
C ARG A 70 10.99 7.04 5.92
N GLY A 71 11.36 8.32 5.82
CA GLY A 71 11.02 9.17 4.67
C GLY A 71 11.51 8.62 3.33
N LEU A 72 12.60 7.84 3.31
CA LEU A 72 13.10 7.20 2.10
C LEU A 72 12.12 6.16 1.53
N ASP A 73 11.42 5.42 2.39
CA ASP A 73 10.43 4.42 1.95
C ASP A 73 9.24 5.13 1.29
N THR A 74 8.78 6.23 1.89
CA THR A 74 7.71 7.09 1.35
C THR A 74 8.13 7.76 0.04
N LEU A 75 9.38 8.20 -0.09
CA LEU A 75 9.91 8.73 -1.35
C LEU A 75 9.77 7.67 -2.45
N PHE A 76 10.25 6.45 -2.21
CA PHE A 76 10.16 5.39 -3.21
C PHE A 76 8.72 4.92 -3.46
N GLU A 77 7.84 4.94 -2.46
CA GLU A 77 6.39 4.72 -2.67
C GLU A 77 5.84 5.71 -3.71
N THR A 78 6.15 7.00 -3.57
CA THR A 78 5.71 8.01 -4.56
C THR A 78 6.35 7.79 -5.93
N VAL A 79 7.64 7.45 -6.00
CA VAL A 79 8.33 7.16 -7.27
C VAL A 79 7.68 5.98 -8.00
N VAL A 80 7.36 4.89 -7.29
CA VAL A 80 6.67 3.73 -7.85
C VAL A 80 5.27 4.12 -8.33
N PHE A 81 4.53 4.90 -7.54
CA PHE A 81 3.21 5.40 -7.93
C PHE A 81 3.25 6.26 -9.20
N TYR A 82 4.17 7.22 -9.28
CA TYR A 82 4.39 8.01 -10.49
C TYR A 82 4.82 7.15 -11.68
N GLY A 83 5.71 6.19 -11.47
CA GLY A 83 6.13 5.23 -12.50
C GLY A 83 4.97 4.41 -13.05
N ALA A 84 4.05 3.96 -12.19
CA ALA A 84 2.85 3.24 -12.60
C ALA A 84 1.91 4.11 -13.47
N ILE A 85 1.71 5.38 -13.09
CA ILE A 85 0.92 6.32 -13.90
C ILE A 85 1.57 6.54 -15.27
N LEU A 86 2.88 6.79 -15.31
CA LEU A 86 3.62 6.97 -16.57
C LEU A 86 3.57 5.71 -17.45
N ALA A 87 3.71 4.52 -16.86
CA ALA A 87 3.60 3.26 -17.57
C ALA A 87 2.20 3.08 -18.18
N ALA A 88 1.14 3.37 -17.43
CA ALA A 88 -0.23 3.33 -17.95
C ALA A 88 -0.40 4.32 -19.12
N LEU A 89 0.00 5.58 -18.94
CA LEU A 89 -0.10 6.59 -19.98
C LEU A 89 0.68 6.24 -21.24
N THR A 90 1.91 5.73 -21.11
CA THR A 90 2.75 5.38 -22.26
C THR A 90 2.18 4.20 -23.06
N LEU A 91 1.64 3.18 -22.38
CA LEU A 91 0.97 2.04 -23.03
C LEU A 91 -0.29 2.48 -23.78
N PHE A 92 -1.13 3.32 -23.17
CA PHE A 92 -2.40 3.74 -23.77
C PHE A 92 -2.25 4.88 -24.78
N ARG A 93 -1.12 5.59 -24.83
CA ARG A 93 -0.89 6.70 -25.78
C ARG A 93 -0.89 6.26 -27.24
N SER A 94 -0.52 5.01 -27.53
CA SER A 94 -0.45 4.47 -28.90
C SER A 94 -1.60 3.55 -29.28
N VAL A 95 -2.55 3.32 -28.37
CA VAL A 95 -3.82 2.64 -28.69
C VAL A 95 -4.65 3.63 -29.50
N SER A 96 -4.45 3.49 -30.80
CA SER A 96 -4.89 4.28 -31.93
C SER A 96 -6.26 4.94 -31.77
N LYS A 97 -6.37 6.18 -32.29
CA LYS A 97 -7.60 6.82 -32.81
C LYS A 97 -8.86 6.04 -32.45
N ILE A 98 -9.37 6.27 -31.25
CA ILE A 98 -10.76 5.93 -30.95
C ILE A 98 -11.54 6.66 -32.05
N PRO A 99 -12.24 5.95 -32.97
CA PRO A 99 -13.10 6.64 -33.91
C PRO A 99 -13.99 7.54 -33.07
N GLU A 100 -14.02 8.83 -33.39
CA GLU A 100 -14.85 9.82 -32.71
C GLU A 100 -16.20 9.16 -32.45
N PHE A 101 -16.43 8.78 -31.19
CA PHE A 101 -17.69 8.18 -30.80
C PHE A 101 -18.65 9.35 -30.78
N VAL A 102 -19.22 9.57 -31.96
CA VAL A 102 -20.50 10.16 -32.29
C VAL A 102 -21.28 10.58 -31.03
N GLY A 103 -21.33 11.89 -30.79
CA GLY A 103 -22.39 12.51 -30.01
C GLY A 103 -22.23 12.48 -28.49
N GLY A 104 -21.33 13.29 -27.95
CA GLY A 104 -21.40 13.69 -26.55
C GLY A 104 -20.08 14.10 -25.96
N VAL A 105 -19.65 15.34 -26.25
CA VAL A 105 -18.56 15.99 -25.52
C VAL A 105 -19.04 16.19 -24.08
N GLY A 106 -18.80 15.21 -23.22
CA GLY A 106 -19.26 15.22 -21.84
C GLY A 106 -18.55 14.17 -21.00
N LEU A 107 -18.44 14.46 -19.70
CA LEU A 107 -17.89 13.54 -18.70
C LEU A 107 -18.66 12.21 -18.72
N SER A 108 -17.95 11.09 -18.50
CA SER A 108 -18.59 9.77 -18.34
C SER A 108 -19.59 9.80 -17.18
N LEU A 109 -20.61 8.92 -17.22
CA LEU A 109 -21.63 8.84 -16.15
C LEU A 109 -21.01 8.70 -14.75
N VAL A 110 -19.90 7.96 -14.64
CA VAL A 110 -19.15 7.79 -13.39
C VAL A 110 -18.54 9.13 -12.94
N VAL A 111 -17.86 9.84 -13.84
CA VAL A 111 -17.23 11.11 -13.51
C VAL A 111 -18.27 12.18 -13.18
N LYS A 112 -19.39 12.26 -13.93
CA LYS A 112 -20.50 13.17 -13.60
C LYS A 112 -21.07 12.91 -12.21
N ARG A 113 -21.20 11.66 -11.79
CA ARG A 113 -21.69 11.30 -10.45
C ARG A 113 -20.72 11.67 -9.35
N VAL A 114 -19.42 11.54 -9.60
CA VAL A 114 -18.37 11.84 -8.61
C VAL A 114 -18.12 13.35 -8.48
N THR A 115 -18.21 14.11 -9.58
CA THR A 115 -18.00 15.57 -9.59
C THR A 115 -19.28 16.37 -9.32
N ALA A 116 -20.41 15.73 -9.03
CA ALA A 116 -21.68 16.41 -8.72
C ALA A 116 -21.78 16.85 -7.24
N ILE A 117 -20.65 16.91 -6.53
CA ILE A 117 -20.54 17.41 -5.16
C ILE A 117 -20.16 18.89 -5.20
#